data_AF-A0A2N3DS48-F1
#
_entry.id   AF-A0A2N3DS48-F1
#
_cell.length_a   1.000
_cell.length_b   1.000
_cell.length_c   1.000
_cell.angle_alpha   90.00
_cell.angle_beta   90.00
_cell.angle_gamma   90.00
#
_symmetry.space_group_name_H-M   'P 1'
#
loop_
_entity.id
_entity.type
_entity.pdbx_description
1 polymer ?
#
loop_
_entity_poly.entity_id
_entity_poly.type
_entity_poly.pdbx_seq_one_letter_code
_entity_poly.pdbx_strand_id
1 'polypeptide(L)'
;MRARDKVPEGTPDPIVAKVSQDLEAILLTDDTDFDSFVAKRQDGQKKRFRKLSRIRLGCKHSQTVNRLNDTISLIEFEYDLAQGRPDKRIIIDIKPTLIRLMR
;
A
#
# COMPACT_ATOMS: atom_id res chain seq x y z
N MET A 1 4.41 14.04 8.31
CA MET A 1 3.03 13.94 8.84
C MET A 1 2.59 12.49 8.70
N ARG A 2 2.09 11.83 9.75
CA ARG A 2 1.74 10.39 9.69
C ARG A 2 0.24 10.24 9.43
N ALA A 3 -0.17 9.19 8.70
CA ALA A 3 -1.58 8.98 8.34
C ALA A 3 -2.51 8.82 9.56
N ARG A 4 -2.01 8.23 10.66
CA ARG A 4 -2.74 8.12 11.94
C ARG A 4 -3.17 9.47 12.54
N ASP A 5 -2.45 10.54 12.19
CA ASP A 5 -2.72 11.89 12.72
C ASP A 5 -3.90 12.56 12.00
N LYS A 6 -4.42 11.94 10.93
CA LYS A 6 -5.47 12.46 10.06
C LYS A 6 -6.69 11.56 9.98
N VAL A 7 -6.58 10.31 10.44
CA VAL A 7 -7.62 9.30 10.29
C VAL A 7 -7.82 8.60 11.64
N PRO A 8 -9.00 8.75 12.27
CA PRO A 8 -9.33 8.04 13.51
C PRO A 8 -9.27 6.52 13.34
N GLU A 9 -8.99 5.80 14.43
CA GLU A 9 -9.11 4.35 14.48
C GLU A 9 -10.56 3.92 14.14
N GLY A 10 -10.71 2.78 13.46
CA GLY A 10 -12.01 2.28 12.99
C GLY A 10 -12.56 2.98 11.74
N THR A 11 -11.81 3.91 11.13
CA THR A 11 -12.20 4.50 9.85
C THR A 11 -12.28 3.43 8.76
N PRO A 12 -13.35 3.39 7.95
CA PRO A 12 -13.48 2.42 6.85
C PRO A 12 -12.33 2.46 5.85
N ASP A 13 -11.86 1.29 5.40
CA ASP A 13 -10.70 1.14 4.50
C ASP A 13 -10.79 1.98 3.21
N PRO A 14 -11.96 2.13 2.55
CA PRO A 14 -12.06 2.99 1.37
C PRO A 14 -11.73 4.45 1.64
N ILE A 15 -12.00 4.94 2.86
CA ILE A 15 -11.69 6.31 3.28
C ILE A 15 -10.19 6.41 3.57
N VAL A 16 -9.61 5.45 4.29
CA VAL A 16 -8.16 5.38 4.54
C VAL A 16 -7.40 5.38 3.21
N ALA A 17 -7.78 4.52 2.27
CA ALA A 17 -7.19 4.44 0.94
C ALA A 17 -7.32 5.74 0.14
N LYS A 18 -8.47 6.42 0.24
CA LYS A 18 -8.68 7.72 -0.40
C LYS A 18 -7.75 8.79 0.19
N VAL A 19 -7.67 8.88 1.51
CA VAL A 19 -6.80 9.84 2.21
C VAL A 19 -5.33 9.56 1.89
N SER A 20 -4.89 8.30 1.91
CA SER A 20 -3.51 7.93 1.52
C SER A 20 -3.18 8.35 0.10
N GLN A 21 -4.09 8.14 -0.84
CA GLN A 21 -3.89 8.59 -2.22
C GLN A 21 -3.79 10.12 -2.32
N ASP A 22 -4.65 10.86 -1.63
CA ASP A 22 -4.71 12.32 -1.71
C ASP A 22 -3.51 12.98 -1.03
N LEU A 23 -2.92 12.31 -0.04
CA LEU A 23 -1.67 12.72 0.61
C LEU A 23 -0.41 12.20 -0.10
N GLU A 24 -0.56 11.49 -1.23
CA GLU A 24 0.52 10.78 -1.93
C GLU A 24 1.34 9.87 -0.97
N ALA A 25 0.68 9.36 0.08
CA ALA A 25 1.28 8.50 1.08
C ALA A 25 1.23 7.03 0.65
N ILE A 26 2.20 6.25 1.14
CA ILE A 26 2.17 4.80 1.00
C ILE A 26 1.24 4.22 2.07
N LEU A 27 0.22 3.50 1.64
CA LEU A 27 -0.67 2.77 2.54
C LEU A 27 -0.04 1.44 2.96
N LEU A 28 0.13 1.22 4.26
CA LEU A 28 0.53 -0.07 4.81
C LEU A 28 -0.72 -0.83 5.28
N THR A 29 -0.89 -2.07 4.84
CA THR A 29 -2.06 -2.90 5.21
C THR A 29 -1.67 -4.37 5.34
N ASP A 30 -2.27 -5.10 6.28
CA ASP A 30 -2.21 -6.55 6.42
C ASP A 30 -3.50 -7.25 5.96
N ASP A 31 -4.49 -6.47 5.52
CA ASP A 31 -5.80 -6.96 5.11
C ASP A 31 -5.71 -7.81 3.83
N THR A 32 -6.31 -9.00 3.91
CA THR A 32 -6.35 -9.93 2.79
C THR A 32 -7.37 -9.56 1.72
N ASP A 33 -8.43 -8.87 2.11
CA ASP A 33 -9.56 -8.51 1.25
C ASP A 33 -9.40 -7.13 0.61
N PHE A 34 -8.27 -6.48 0.85
CA PHE A 34 -7.97 -5.16 0.33
C PHE A 34 -8.05 -5.10 -1.21
N ASP A 35 -7.56 -6.14 -1.88
CA ASP A 35 -7.60 -6.23 -3.34
C ASP A 35 -9.04 -6.25 -3.87
N SER A 36 -9.98 -6.85 -3.12
CA SER A 36 -11.38 -6.99 -3.52
C SER A 36 -12.10 -5.65 -3.60
N PHE A 37 -11.80 -4.72 -2.69
CA PHE A 37 -12.45 -3.40 -2.70
C PHE A 37 -11.71 -2.34 -3.53
N VAL A 38 -10.40 -2.53 -3.74
CA VAL A 38 -9.58 -1.65 -4.62
C VAL A 38 -9.64 -2.07 -6.09
N ALA A 39 -10.12 -3.28 -6.38
CA ALA A 39 -10.38 -3.76 -7.73
C ALA A 39 -11.33 -2.85 -8.51
N LYS A 40 -11.22 -2.90 -9.85
CA LYS A 40 -12.13 -2.20 -10.76
C LYS A 40 -13.57 -2.70 -10.53
N ARG A 41 -14.53 -1.78 -10.35
CA ARG A 41 -15.95 -2.12 -10.55
C ARG A 41 -16.22 -2.31 -12.04
N GLN A 42 -17.10 -3.25 -12.38
CA GLN A 42 -17.47 -3.57 -13.78
C GLN A 42 -18.23 -2.43 -14.47
N ASP A 43 -18.75 -1.45 -13.72
CA ASP A 43 -19.78 -0.51 -14.18
C ASP A 43 -19.22 0.77 -14.82
N GLY A 44 -18.05 0.71 -15.48
CA GLY A 44 -17.45 1.87 -16.17
C GLY A 44 -16.91 2.99 -15.25
N GLN A 45 -17.07 2.88 -13.93
CA GLN A 45 -16.46 3.80 -12.98
C GLN A 45 -14.94 3.61 -12.95
N LYS A 46 -14.21 4.69 -13.26
CA LYS A 46 -12.75 4.77 -13.27
C LYS A 46 -12.16 4.21 -11.96
N LYS A 47 -11.01 3.54 -12.05
CA LYS A 47 -10.23 2.97 -10.93
C LYS A 47 -10.27 3.91 -9.72
N ARG A 48 -10.95 3.50 -8.63
CA ARG A 48 -11.23 4.32 -7.44
C ARG A 48 -9.96 4.86 -6.77
N PHE A 49 -8.86 4.12 -6.91
CA PHE A 49 -7.56 4.41 -6.30
C PHE A 49 -6.39 4.33 -7.30
N ARG A 50 -6.52 4.99 -8.46
CA ARG A 50 -5.53 4.89 -9.55
C ARG A 50 -4.12 5.30 -9.13
N LYS A 51 -3.97 6.25 -8.21
CA LYS A 51 -2.69 6.82 -7.75
C LYS A 51 -2.19 6.24 -6.43
N LEU A 52 -2.90 5.28 -5.86
CA LEU A 52 -2.57 4.75 -4.54
C LEU A 52 -1.26 3.93 -4.57
N SER A 53 -0.32 4.32 -3.73
CA SER A 53 0.83 3.49 -3.35
C SER A 53 0.46 2.62 -2.16
N ARG A 54 0.91 1.37 -2.14
CA ARG A 54 0.57 0.39 -1.12
C ARG A 54 1.72 -0.57 -0.83
N ILE A 55 1.89 -0.91 0.44
CA ILE A 55 2.66 -2.05 0.92
C ILE A 55 1.70 -2.99 1.64
N ARG A 56 1.58 -4.23 1.16
CA ARG A 56 0.75 -5.26 1.78
C ARG A 56 1.62 -6.23 2.57
N LEU A 57 1.24 -6.51 3.81
CA LEU A 57 1.85 -7.48 4.70
C LEU A 57 1.04 -8.78 4.68
N GLY A 58 1.36 -9.68 3.75
CA GLY A 58 0.68 -10.96 3.60
C GLY A 58 1.29 -12.09 4.44
N CYS A 59 1.93 -11.78 5.57
CA CYS A 59 2.58 -12.74 6.46
C CYS A 59 1.94 -12.76 7.86
N LYS A 60 2.22 -13.81 8.65
CA LYS A 60 1.72 -13.88 10.03
C LYS A 60 2.28 -12.72 10.84
N HIS A 61 1.49 -12.18 11.77
CA HIS A 61 1.88 -11.07 12.63
C HIS A 61 3.24 -11.28 13.32
N SER A 62 3.52 -12.51 13.77
CA SER A 62 4.80 -12.89 14.39
C SER A 62 6.01 -12.76 13.47
N GLN A 63 5.82 -12.80 12.16
CA GLN A 63 6.86 -12.66 11.14
C GLN A 63 6.94 -11.24 10.58
N THR A 64 5.87 -10.46 10.69
CA THR A 64 5.73 -9.14 10.07
C THR A 64 6.87 -8.19 10.42
N VAL A 65 7.26 -8.12 11.70
CA VAL A 65 8.33 -7.21 12.15
C VAL A 65 9.67 -7.55 11.49
N ASN A 66 10.06 -8.82 11.53
CA ASN A 66 11.33 -9.26 10.94
C ASN A 66 11.31 -9.07 9.42
N ARG A 67 10.22 -9.46 8.76
CA ARG A 67 10.07 -9.28 7.32
C ARG A 67 10.12 -7.80 6.94
N LEU A 68 9.46 -6.93 7.68
CA LEU A 68 9.49 -5.50 7.40
C LEU A 68 10.91 -4.95 7.55
N ASN A 69 11.62 -5.32 8.62
CA ASN A 69 13.02 -4.93 8.82
C ASN A 69 13.93 -5.40 7.68
N ASP A 70 13.79 -6.65 7.22
CA ASP A 70 14.56 -7.20 6.11
C ASP A 70 14.27 -6.48 4.77
N THR A 71 13.08 -5.89 4.65
CA THR A 71 12.62 -5.23 3.41
C THR A 71 12.71 -3.71 3.44
N ILE A 72 13.07 -3.09 4.55
CA ILE A 72 12.98 -1.63 4.68
C ILE A 72 13.86 -0.91 3.67
N SER A 73 15.11 -1.38 3.49
CA SER A 73 16.04 -0.80 2.51
C SER A 73 15.56 -0.97 1.06
N LEU A 74 14.84 -2.06 0.76
CA LEU A 74 14.24 -2.27 -0.55
C LEU A 74 13.07 -1.30 -0.79
N ILE A 75 12.25 -1.05 0.24
CA ILE A 75 11.14 -0.09 0.17
C ILE A 75 11.68 1.32 -0.06
N GLU A 76 12.70 1.73 0.68
CA GLU A 76 13.36 3.04 0.54
C GLU A 76 13.97 3.20 -0.86
N PHE A 77 14.71 2.19 -1.34
CA PHE A 77 15.31 2.20 -2.66
C PHE A 77 14.26 2.34 -3.79
N GLU A 78 13.16 1.59 -3.72
CA GLU A 78 12.10 1.71 -4.73
C GLU A 78 11.33 3.03 -4.61
N TYR A 79 11.23 3.60 -3.41
CA TYR A 79 10.66 4.93 -3.24
C TYR A 79 11.48 5.99 -3.97
N ASP A 80 12.79 5.97 -3.80
CA ASP A 80 13.69 6.91 -4.47
C ASP A 80 13.64 6.74 -5.98
N LEU A 81 13.66 5.49 -6.47
CA LEU A 81 13.51 5.21 -7.89
C LEU A 81 12.16 5.67 -8.45
N ALA A 82 11.07 5.55 -7.68
CA ALA A 82 9.74 5.96 -8.10
C ALA A 82 9.63 7.48 -8.30
N GLN A 83 10.41 8.30 -7.58
CA GLN A 83 10.38 9.75 -7.74
C GLN A 83 10.77 10.23 -9.14
N GLY A 84 11.64 9.50 -9.82
CA GLY A 84 12.08 9.80 -11.19
C GLY A 84 11.14 9.32 -12.29
N ARG A 85 10.08 8.57 -11.95
CA ARG A 85 9.16 7.95 -12.93
C ARG A 85 7.91 8.82 -13.15
N PRO A 86 7.30 8.80 -14.36
CA PRO A 86 5.99 9.42 -14.58
C PRO A 86 4.90 8.83 -13.69
N ASP A 87 5.01 7.53 -13.39
CA ASP A 87 4.18 6.82 -12.44
C ASP A 87 4.96 6.58 -11.15
N LYS A 88 4.63 7.37 -10.12
CA LYS A 88 5.29 7.35 -8.81
C LYS A 88 4.75 6.28 -7.86
N ARG A 89 3.84 5.42 -8.34
CA ARG A 89 3.19 4.42 -7.50
C ARG A 89 4.17 3.34 -7.10
N ILE A 90 4.08 2.97 -5.84
CA ILE A 90 4.83 1.85 -5.26
C ILE A 90 3.82 0.84 -4.79
N ILE A 91 3.85 -0.36 -5.37
CA ILE A 91 2.96 -1.44 -4.99
C ILE A 91 3.82 -2.66 -4.63
N ILE A 92 3.90 -2.97 -3.34
CA ILE A 92 4.74 -4.05 -2.82
C ILE A 92 3.87 -5.00 -2.00
N ASP A 93 4.00 -6.31 -2.26
CA ASP A 93 3.42 -7.36 -1.44
C ASP A 93 4.56 -8.13 -0.74
N ILE A 94 4.61 -8.05 0.58
CA ILE A 94 5.54 -8.78 1.45
C ILE A 94 4.83 -10.03 1.95
N LYS A 95 5.19 -11.19 1.38
CA LYS A 95 4.68 -12.51 1.78
C LYS A 95 5.73 -13.23 2.65
N PRO A 96 5.40 -14.37 3.28
CA PRO A 96 6.33 -15.10 4.13
C PRO A 96 7.61 -15.52 3.40
N THR A 97 7.49 -15.97 2.15
CA THR A 97 8.61 -16.54 1.38
C THR A 97 9.05 -15.70 0.19
N LEU A 98 8.29 -14.67 -0.19
CA LEU A 98 8.59 -13.83 -1.34
C LEU A 98 8.23 -12.38 -1.09
N ILE A 99 8.92 -11.48 -1.79
CA ILE A 99 8.58 -10.08 -1.88
C ILE A 99 8.25 -9.82 -3.34
N ARG A 100 7.06 -9.29 -3.62
CA ARG A 100 6.61 -9.00 -4.97
C ARG A 100 6.48 -7.50 -5.14
N LEU A 101 7.11 -6.99 -6.19
CA LEU A 101 6.96 -5.61 -6.62
C LEU A 101 6.07 -5.58 -7.86
N MET A 102 5.05 -4.73 -7.85
CA MET A 102 4.11 -4.55 -8.96
C MET A 102 4.28 -3.14 -9.53
N ARG A 103 4.33 -3.05 -10.87
CA ARG A 103 4.52 -1.82 -11.63
C ARG A 103 3.28 -1.55 -12.48
#